data_AF-A0A7I8DY98-F1
#
_entry.id   AF-A0A7I8DY98-F1
#
_cell.length_a   1.000
_cell.length_b   1.000
_cell.length_c   1.000
_cell.angle_alpha   90.00
_cell.angle_beta   90.00
_cell.angle_gamma   90.00
#
_symmetry.space_group_name_H-M   'P 1'
#
loop_
_entity.id
_entity.type
_entity.pdbx_description
1 polymer ?
#
loop_
_entity_poly.entity_id
_entity_poly.type
_entity_poly.pdbx_seq_one_letter_code
_entity_poly.pdbx_strand_id
1 'polypeptide(L)' 'MSQKNMAKRIGVSPSYYYKVESGYQNPSYEFLAKFKRSFPNASVDQIFFSK' A
#
# COMPACT_ATOMS: atom_id res chain seq x y z
N MET A 1 -1.48 11.00 -8.62
CA MET A 1 -2.32 9.78 -8.74
C MET A 1 -3.29 9.77 -7.56
N SER A 2 -4.58 9.46 -7.73
CA SER A 2 -5.53 9.47 -6.60
C SER A 2 -5.46 8.19 -5.76
N GLN A 3 -5.86 8.24 -4.49
CA GLN A 3 -5.95 7.07 -3.60
C GLN A 3 -6.80 5.95 -4.22
N LYS A 4 -7.90 6.30 -4.89
CA LYS A 4 -8.77 5.33 -5.61
C LYS A 4 -8.03 4.61 -6.74
N ASN A 5 -7.23 5.34 -7.52
CA ASN A 5 -6.44 4.76 -8.61
C ASN A 5 -5.31 3.88 -8.06
N MET A 6 -4.70 4.28 -6.94
CA MET A 6 -3.67 3.50 -6.27
C MET A 6 -4.23 2.19 -5.71
N ALA A 7 -5.36 2.26 -5.01
CA ALA A 7 -6.08 1.08 -4.51
C ALA A 7 -6.45 0.12 -5.64
N LYS A 8 -6.97 0.64 -6.77
CA LYS A 8 -7.27 -0.16 -7.96
C LYS A 8 -6.02 -0.84 -8.54
N ARG A 9 -4.89 -0.12 -8.60
CA ARG A 9 -3.62 -0.66 -9.12
C ARG A 9 -2.99 -1.73 -8.21
N ILE A 10 -3.19 -1.63 -6.90
CA ILE A 10 -2.72 -2.64 -5.92
C ILE A 10 -3.69 -3.82 -5.85
N GLY A 11 -4.97 -3.62 -6.17
CA GLY A 11 -6.01 -4.65 -6.05
C GLY A 11 -6.54 -4.75 -4.62
N VAL A 12 -6.84 -3.60 -4.01
CA VAL A 12 -7.47 -3.46 -2.69
C VAL A 12 -8.58 -2.40 -2.72
N SER A 13 -9.40 -2.35 -1.67
CA SER A 13 -10.43 -1.32 -1.58
C SER A 13 -9.82 0.07 -1.30
N PRO A 14 -10.42 1.16 -1.81
CA PRO A 14 -9.97 2.53 -1.52
C PRO A 14 -9.93 2.85 -0.03
N SER A 15 -10.94 2.39 0.73
CA SER A 15 -11.01 2.60 2.18
C SER A 15 -9.88 1.89 2.92
N TYR A 16 -9.49 0.69 2.48
CA TYR A 16 -8.36 -0.02 3.07
C TYR A 16 -7.03 0.68 2.75
N TYR A 17 -6.83 1.05 1.48
CA TYR A 17 -5.66 1.83 1.08
C TYR A 17 -5.53 3.13 1.90
N TYR A 18 -6.62 3.86 2.06
CA TYR A 18 -6.66 5.09 2.88
C TYR A 18 -6.21 4.84 4.32
N LYS A 19 -6.69 3.77 4.95
CA LYS A 19 -6.31 3.45 6.35
C LYS A 19 -4.83 3.12 6.48
N VAL A 20 -4.26 2.44 5.49
CA VAL A 20 -2.82 2.12 5.46
C VAL A 20 -2.00 3.38 5.22
N GLU A 21 -2.35 4.19 4.22
CA GLU A 21 -1.62 5.42 3.88
C GLU A 21 -1.67 6.46 5.00
N SER A 22 -2.80 6.58 5.71
CA SER A 22 -2.95 7.52 6.84
C SER A 22 -2.31 7.03 8.13
N GLY A 23 -1.74 5.82 8.17
CA GLY A 23 -1.19 5.21 9.37
C GLY A 23 -2.24 4.75 10.38
N TYR A 24 -3.54 4.85 10.06
CA TYR A 24 -4.64 4.36 10.90
C TYR A 24 -4.59 2.84 11.10
N GLN A 25 -4.12 2.11 10.08
CA GLN A 25 -4.02 0.65 10.12
C GLN A 25 -2.69 0.19 9.52
N ASN A 26 -2.01 -0.73 10.20
CA ASN A 26 -0.82 -1.37 9.65
C ASN A 26 -1.16 -2.21 8.41
N PRO A 27 -0.31 -2.18 7.36
CA PRO A 27 -0.50 -3.02 6.19
C PRO A 27 -0.41 -4.52 6.56
N SER A 28 -1.26 -5.35 5.96
CA SER A 28 -1.13 -6.80 6.07
C SER A 28 -0.01 -7.31 5.16
N TYR A 29 0.46 -8.54 5.42
CA TYR A 29 1.40 -9.21 4.51
C TYR A 29 0.89 -9.26 3.06
N GLU A 30 -0.40 -9.57 2.87
CA GLU A 30 -1.01 -9.58 1.54
C GLU A 30 -0.97 -8.22 0.85
N PHE A 31 -1.20 -7.13 1.60
CA PHE A 31 -1.08 -5.79 1.06
C PHE A 31 0.35 -5.50 0.60
N LEU A 32 1.36 -5.83 1.42
CA LEU A 32 2.77 -5.63 1.09
C LEU A 32 3.18 -6.45 -0.14
N ALA A 33 2.73 -7.71 -0.24
CA ALA A 33 2.98 -8.57 -1.39
C ALA A 33 2.34 -8.01 -2.67
N LYS A 34 1.08 -7.57 -2.60
CA LYS A 34 0.40 -6.89 -3.72
C LYS A 34 1.10 -5.59 -4.10
N PHE A 35 1.49 -4.78 -3.13
CA PHE A 35 2.20 -3.52 -3.33
C PHE A 35 3.53 -3.76 -4.05
N LYS A 36 4.36 -4.71 -3.59
CA LYS A 36 5.64 -5.04 -4.22
C LYS A 36 5.48 -5.57 -5.64
N ARG A 37 4.43 -6.33 -5.91
CA ARG A 37 4.09 -6.76 -7.29
C ARG A 37 3.67 -5.59 -8.18
N SER A 38 2.88 -4.65 -7.68
CA SER A 38 2.43 -3.48 -8.44
C SER A 38 3.50 -2.39 -8.61
N PHE A 39 4.50 -2.37 -7.72
CA PHE A 39 5.61 -1.42 -7.67
C PHE A 39 6.94 -2.13 -7.37
N PRO A 40 7.49 -2.90 -8.33
CA PRO A 40 8.69 -3.72 -8.09
C PRO A 40 9.92 -2.90 -7.69
N ASN A 41 10.02 -1.66 -8.16
CA ASN A 41 11.13 -0.75 -7.86
C ASN A 41 10.96 0.02 -6.53
N ALA A 42 9.79 -0.06 -5.89
CA ALA A 42 9.58 0.57 -4.60
C ALA A 42 10.18 -0.31 -3.48
N SER A 43 10.87 0.33 -2.54
CA SER A 43 11.36 -0.33 -1.33
C SER A 43 10.24 -0.35 -0.28
N VAL A 44 9.77 -1.53 0.07
CA VAL A 44 8.74 -1.72 1.11
C VAL A 44 9.30 -1.29 2.46
N ASP A 45 10.57 -1.58 2.72
CA ASP A 45 11.27 -1.22 3.96
C ASP A 45 11.32 0.29 4.17
N GLN A 46 11.65 1.05 3.13
CA GLN A 46 11.70 2.51 3.21
C GLN A 46 10.33 3.19 3.28
N ILE A 47 9.26 2.49 2.90
CA ILE A 47 7.92 3.10 2.83
C ILE A 47 7.12 2.78 4.10
N PHE A 48 7.20 1.53 4.58
CA PHE A 48 6.35 1.04 5.66
C PHE A 48 7.10 0.76 6.96
N PHE A 49 8.43 0.69 6.93
CA PHE A 49 9.25 0.29 8.08
C PHE A 49 10.37 1.26 8.45
N SER A 50 10.57 2.34 7.68
CA SER A 50 11.46 3.43 8.08
C SER A 50 10.79 4.22 9.19
N LYS A 51 11.31 4.09 10.41
CA LYS A 51 11.05 5.02 11.51
C LYS A 51 12.01 6.19 11.45
#